data_AF-A0A7W4ZAB9-F1
#
_entry.id   AF-A0A7W4ZAB9-F1
#
_cell.length_a   1.000
_cell.length_b   1.000
_cell.length_c   1.000
_cell.angle_alpha   90.00
_cell.angle_beta   90.00
_cell.angle_gamma   90.00
#
_symmetry.space_group_name_H-M   'P 1'
#
loop_
_entity.id
_entity.type
_entity.pdbx_description
1 polymer ?
#
loop_
_entity_poly.entity_id
_entity_poly.type
_entity_poly.pdbx_seq_one_letter_code
_entity_poly.pdbx_strand_id
1 'polypeptide(L)'
;MELIWNVAFYLTSGRLMEGHHLHDVVQLVSWPNLTRLPVTPNTFRILSLFSRRPTSVYFAARLLKVSQEEMNRVYSASIAAGHIKAINRPAEKPEISPHRSRTLLSSFLKKLRPGKSTNGA
;
A
#
# COMPACT_ATOMS: atom_id res chain seq x y z
N MET A 1 -1.85 -6.15 6.74
CA MET A 1 -1.50 -5.46 5.48
C MET A 1 -1.04 -6.43 4.39
N GLU A 2 -0.38 -7.56 4.72
CA GLU A 2 0.11 -8.54 3.72
C GLU A 2 -1.00 -9.14 2.82
N LEU A 3 -2.22 -9.34 3.35
CA LEU A 3 -3.36 -9.81 2.55
C LEU A 3 -3.73 -8.83 1.42
N ILE A 4 -3.67 -7.53 1.68
CA ILE A 4 -4.03 -6.48 0.71
C ILE A 4 -3.03 -6.49 -0.45
N TRP A 5 -1.74 -6.65 -0.14
CA TRP A 5 -0.70 -6.81 -1.15
C TRP A 5 -1.00 -8.00 -2.05
N ASN A 6 -1.28 -9.18 -1.47
CA ASN A 6 -1.56 -10.39 -2.25
C ASN A 6 -2.77 -10.20 -3.17
N VAL A 7 -3.86 -9.69 -2.63
CA VAL A 7 -5.10 -9.44 -3.38
C VAL A 7 -4.84 -8.44 -4.51
N ALA A 8 -4.21 -7.30 -4.21
CA ALA A 8 -3.90 -6.28 -5.22
C ALA A 8 -2.92 -6.79 -6.29
N PHE A 9 -1.96 -7.64 -5.90
CA PHE A 9 -0.99 -8.25 -6.81
C PHE A 9 -1.67 -9.19 -7.82
N TYR A 10 -2.63 -10.01 -7.37
CA TYR A 10 -3.38 -10.91 -8.26
C TYR A 10 -4.47 -10.19 -9.07
N LEU A 11 -5.14 -9.18 -8.49
CA LEU A 11 -6.15 -8.38 -9.20
C LEU A 11 -5.53 -7.52 -10.31
N THR A 12 -4.29 -7.08 -10.10
CA THR A 12 -3.52 -6.36 -11.11
C THR A 12 -3.00 -7.35 -12.14
N SER A 13 -3.84 -7.83 -13.05
CA SER A 13 -3.42 -8.63 -14.22
C SER A 13 -2.68 -7.76 -15.25
N GLY A 14 -1.70 -6.96 -14.80
CA GLY A 14 -0.94 -5.98 -15.59
C GLY A 14 -1.65 -4.64 -15.84
N ARG A 15 -2.91 -4.51 -15.45
CA ARG A 15 -3.69 -3.26 -15.58
C ARG A 15 -3.51 -2.36 -14.38
N LEU A 16 -3.35 -1.06 -14.63
CA LEU A 16 -3.26 -0.07 -13.57
C LEU A 16 -4.62 0.03 -12.84
N MET A 17 -4.60 0.08 -11.51
CA MET A 17 -5.82 0.28 -10.71
C MET A 17 -6.47 1.63 -11.05
N GLU A 18 -7.80 1.65 -11.10
CA GLU A 18 -8.61 2.82 -11.46
C GLU A 18 -8.32 3.99 -10.50
N GLY A 19 -8.06 5.19 -11.04
CA GLY A 19 -7.66 6.38 -10.27
C GLY A 19 -6.15 6.60 -10.09
N HIS A 20 -5.30 5.63 -10.48
CA HIS A 20 -3.84 5.81 -10.49
C HIS A 20 -3.30 6.03 -11.92
N HIS A 21 -2.22 6.82 -12.07
CA HIS A 21 -1.62 7.11 -13.37
C HIS A 21 -0.15 6.67 -13.47
N LEU A 22 0.26 6.25 -14.67
CA LEU A 22 1.65 5.86 -14.97
C LEU A 22 2.64 7.02 -14.77
N HIS A 23 2.17 8.25 -14.86
CA HIS A 23 2.97 9.46 -14.69
C HIS A 23 3.07 9.91 -13.23
N ASP A 24 2.44 9.20 -12.29
CA ASP A 24 2.51 9.54 -10.88
C ASP A 24 3.94 9.37 -10.36
N VAL A 25 4.46 10.45 -9.77
CA VAL A 25 5.75 10.43 -9.07
C VAL A 25 5.51 9.86 -7.68
N VAL A 26 6.16 8.75 -7.40
CA VAL A 26 5.90 7.94 -6.21
C VAL A 26 7.15 7.80 -5.36
N GLN A 27 6.95 7.76 -4.03
CA GLN A 27 8.00 7.53 -3.06
C GLN A 27 7.60 6.41 -2.11
N LEU A 28 8.57 5.60 -1.72
CA LEU A 28 8.37 4.57 -0.72
C LEU A 28 8.36 5.20 0.69
N VAL A 29 7.28 4.95 1.44
CA VAL A 29 7.09 5.43 2.81
C VAL A 29 7.57 4.38 3.83
N SER A 30 7.37 3.11 3.53
CA SER A 30 7.79 2.00 4.40
C SER A 30 8.19 0.78 3.58
N TRP A 31 9.15 0.00 4.09
CA TRP A 31 9.60 -1.21 3.41
C TRP A 31 8.63 -2.37 3.66
N PRO A 32 8.08 -3.01 2.61
CA PRO A 32 7.24 -4.19 2.78
C PRO A 32 8.08 -5.40 3.22
N ASN A 33 7.45 -6.34 3.93
CA ASN A 33 8.10 -7.60 4.29
C ASN A 33 8.12 -8.57 3.09
N LEU A 34 9.09 -8.38 2.21
CA LEU A 34 9.21 -9.13 0.95
C LEU A 34 9.41 -10.65 1.13
N THR A 35 9.81 -11.12 2.32
CA THR A 35 9.97 -12.56 2.59
C THR A 35 8.64 -13.32 2.65
N ARG A 36 7.52 -12.61 2.84
CA ARG A 36 6.17 -13.17 3.01
C ARG A 36 5.21 -12.80 1.88
N LEU A 37 5.68 -12.06 0.89
CA LEU A 37 4.86 -11.49 -0.17
C LEU A 37 5.21 -12.10 -1.53
N PRO A 38 4.23 -12.22 -2.45
CA PRO A 38 4.51 -12.52 -3.84
C PRO A 38 5.33 -11.38 -4.42
N VAL A 39 6.52 -11.74 -4.90
CA VAL A 39 7.48 -10.84 -5.50
C VAL A 39 7.78 -11.28 -6.92
N THR A 40 8.08 -10.31 -7.75
CA THR A 40 8.65 -10.50 -9.08
C THR A 40 10.18 -10.33 -9.00
N PRO A 41 10.94 -10.80 -10.00
CA PRO A 41 12.40 -10.72 -9.99
C PRO A 41 12.93 -9.30 -9.74
N ASN A 42 12.21 -8.27 -10.18
CA ASN A 42 12.64 -6.87 -10.04
C ASN A 42 11.94 -6.12 -8.91
N THR A 43 11.10 -6.76 -8.09
CA THR A 43 10.35 -6.08 -7.00
C THR A 43 11.30 -5.33 -6.06
N PHE A 44 12.41 -5.95 -5.66
CA PHE A 44 13.39 -5.32 -4.78
C PHE A 44 14.09 -4.11 -5.44
N ARG A 45 14.39 -4.21 -6.74
CA ARG A 45 15.00 -3.12 -7.53
C ARG A 45 14.04 -1.93 -7.69
N ILE A 46 12.76 -2.22 -7.91
CA ILE A 46 11.71 -1.21 -8.02
C ILE A 46 11.53 -0.47 -6.70
N LEU A 47 11.35 -1.19 -5.59
CA LEU A 47 11.14 -0.58 -4.28
C LEU A 47 12.37 0.21 -3.80
N SER A 48 13.58 -0.30 -4.05
CA SER A 48 14.81 0.40 -3.68
C SER A 48 15.00 1.69 -4.48
N LEU A 49 14.60 1.72 -5.74
CA LEU A 49 14.58 2.96 -6.54
C LEU A 49 13.64 4.00 -5.90
N PHE A 50 12.41 3.61 -5.58
CA PHE A 50 11.42 4.50 -4.97
C PHE A 50 11.77 4.95 -3.54
N SER A 51 12.55 4.15 -2.82
CA SER A 51 13.10 4.52 -1.51
C SER A 51 14.15 5.62 -1.62
N ARG A 52 15.02 5.54 -2.65
CA ARG A 52 16.11 6.50 -2.83
C ARG A 52 15.67 7.79 -3.50
N ARG A 53 14.77 7.72 -4.48
CA ARG A 53 14.34 8.87 -5.28
C ARG A 53 12.88 8.78 -5.67
N PRO A 54 12.07 9.82 -5.36
CA PRO A 54 10.75 9.99 -5.96
C PRO A 54 10.84 9.95 -7.48
N THR A 55 10.20 8.98 -8.12
CA THR A 55 10.28 8.77 -9.57
C THR A 55 8.91 8.41 -10.14
N SER A 56 8.64 8.82 -11.37
CA SER A 56 7.44 8.37 -12.09
C SER A 56 7.45 6.85 -12.31
N VAL A 57 6.30 6.19 -12.14
CA VAL A 57 6.14 4.74 -12.41
C VAL A 57 6.58 4.38 -13.83
N TYR A 58 6.19 5.16 -14.83
CA TYR A 58 6.60 4.99 -16.22
C TYR A 58 8.12 5.13 -16.41
N PHE A 59 8.72 6.17 -15.83
CA PHE A 59 10.15 6.40 -15.96
C PHE A 59 10.97 5.32 -15.24
N ALA A 60 10.50 4.87 -14.08
CA ALA A 60 11.12 3.78 -13.33
C ALA A 60 11.14 2.47 -14.13
N ALA A 61 10.07 2.16 -14.88
CA ALA A 61 10.02 0.95 -15.71
C ALA A 61 11.07 0.99 -16.82
N ARG A 62 11.20 2.15 -17.48
CA ARG A 62 12.23 2.39 -18.50
C ARG A 62 13.64 2.33 -17.93
N LEU A 63 13.88 2.97 -16.79
CA LEU A 63 15.19 3.03 -16.15
C LEU A 63 15.70 1.66 -15.72
N LEU A 64 14.81 0.85 -15.13
CA LEU A 64 15.14 -0.49 -14.65
C LEU A 64 15.04 -1.57 -15.74
N LYS A 65 14.60 -1.21 -16.95
CA LYS A 65 14.34 -2.10 -18.11
C LYS A 65 13.39 -3.25 -17.75
N VAL A 66 12.33 -2.93 -17.03
CA VAL A 66 11.30 -3.88 -16.58
C VAL A 66 10.07 -3.75 -17.46
N SER A 67 9.29 -4.83 -17.59
CA SER A 67 8.00 -4.74 -18.27
C SER A 67 7.06 -3.80 -17.51
N GLN A 68 6.25 -3.05 -18.26
CA GLN A 68 5.28 -2.14 -17.63
C GLN A 68 4.25 -2.91 -16.79
N GLU A 69 3.94 -4.14 -17.19
CA GLU A 69 3.08 -5.05 -16.45
C GLU A 69 3.67 -5.42 -15.08
N GLU A 70 4.96 -5.78 -15.02
CA GLU A 70 5.64 -6.08 -13.75
C GLU A 70 5.69 -4.85 -12.85
N MET A 71 6.00 -3.68 -13.42
CA MET A 71 6.00 -2.42 -12.69
C MET A 71 4.62 -2.09 -12.12
N ASN A 72 3.56 -2.22 -12.94
CA ASN A 72 2.20 -1.93 -12.53
C ASN A 72 1.74 -2.88 -11.41
N ARG A 73 2.09 -4.18 -11.48
CA ARG A 73 1.79 -5.15 -10.41
C ARG A 73 2.40 -4.76 -9.08
N VAL A 74 3.71 -4.48 -9.07
CA VAL A 74 4.42 -4.09 -7.86
C VAL A 74 3.90 -2.77 -7.32
N TYR A 75 3.67 -1.80 -8.20
CA TYR A 75 3.13 -0.49 -7.85
C TYR A 75 1.72 -0.59 -7.22
N SER A 76 0.77 -1.25 -7.89
CA SER A 76 -0.59 -1.44 -7.40
C SER A 76 -0.63 -2.18 -6.06
N ALA A 77 0.18 -3.24 -5.90
CA ALA A 77 0.26 -3.97 -4.64
C ALA A 77 0.83 -3.09 -3.51
N SER A 78 1.85 -2.29 -3.82
CA SER A 78 2.50 -1.40 -2.86
C SER A 78 1.63 -0.23 -2.43
N ILE A 79 0.88 0.37 -3.35
CA ILE A 79 -0.01 1.49 -3.04
C ILE A 79 -1.24 1.02 -2.27
N ALA A 80 -1.83 -0.12 -2.66
CA ALA A 80 -2.95 -0.71 -1.94
C ALA A 80 -2.58 -1.11 -0.49
N ALA A 81 -1.37 -1.63 -0.29
CA ALA A 81 -0.84 -1.96 1.03
C ALA A 81 -0.37 -0.72 1.84
N GLY A 82 -0.32 0.46 1.22
CA GLY A 82 0.09 1.72 1.88
C GLY A 82 1.60 1.90 2.04
N HIS A 83 2.41 1.16 1.29
CA HIS A 83 3.87 1.27 1.32
C HIS A 83 4.41 2.40 0.44
N ILE A 84 3.65 2.80 -0.59
CA ILE A 84 4.02 3.86 -1.53
C ILE A 84 3.02 5.02 -1.43
N LYS A 85 3.52 6.25 -1.58
CA LYS A 85 2.73 7.48 -1.64
C LYS A 85 3.05 8.25 -2.92
N ALA A 86 2.03 8.71 -3.62
CA ALA A 86 2.18 9.66 -4.72
C ALA A 86 2.47 11.06 -4.16
N ILE A 87 3.48 11.72 -4.72
CA ILE A 87 3.89 13.09 -4.34
C ILE A 87 3.28 14.12 -5.28
N ASN A 88 3.11 13.77 -6.56
CA ASN A 88 2.64 14.70 -7.59
C ASN A 88 1.11 14.92 -7.57
N ARG A 89 0.36 14.16 -6.78
CA ARG A 89 -1.09 14.32 -6.66
C ARG A 89 -1.47 14.25 -5.18
N PRO A 90 -2.34 15.15 -4.67
CA PRO A 90 -2.95 14.93 -3.37
C PRO A 90 -3.64 13.57 -3.42
N ALA A 91 -3.29 12.68 -2.49
CA ALA A 91 -3.84 11.32 -2.47
C ALA A 91 -5.37 11.41 -2.59
N GLU A 92 -5.91 10.99 -3.73
CA GLU A 92 -7.34 10.77 -3.88
C GLU A 92 -7.62 9.58 -2.98
N LYS A 93 -7.94 9.90 -1.72
CA LYS A 93 -8.31 8.91 -0.73
C LYS A 93 -9.55 8.25 -1.33
N PRO A 94 -9.52 6.97 -1.71
CA PRO A 94 -10.77 6.30 -2.03
C PRO A 94 -11.67 6.56 -0.82
N GLU A 95 -12.85 7.11 -1.04
CA GLU A 95 -13.82 7.31 0.03
C GLU A 95 -14.21 5.93 0.53
N ILE A 96 -13.46 5.44 1.54
CA ILE A 96 -13.75 4.19 2.21
C ILE A 96 -15.06 4.47 2.95
N SER A 97 -16.18 4.18 2.29
CA SER A 97 -17.48 4.14 2.93
C SER A 97 -17.32 3.29 4.20
N PRO A 98 -17.68 3.82 5.39
CA PRO A 98 -17.31 3.23 6.66
C PRO A 98 -17.88 1.82 6.74
N HIS A 99 -17.00 0.82 6.60
CA HIS A 99 -17.40 -0.57 6.65
C HIS A 99 -17.96 -0.87 8.03
N ARG A 100 -19.17 -1.43 8.02
CA ARG A 100 -20.13 -1.74 9.10
C ARG A 100 -19.55 -2.36 10.39
N SER A 101 -18.30 -2.81 10.40
CA SER A 101 -17.66 -3.49 11.53
C SER A 101 -17.16 -2.57 12.65
N ARG A 102 -17.18 -1.23 12.47
CA ARG A 102 -16.84 -0.27 13.53
C ARG A 102 -17.68 -0.44 14.80
N THR A 103 -18.97 -0.78 14.66
CA THR A 103 -19.88 -0.98 15.80
C THR A 103 -19.50 -2.19 16.65
N LEU A 104 -19.05 -3.28 16.02
CA LEU A 104 -18.66 -4.50 16.72
C LEU A 104 -17.32 -4.36 17.45
N LEU A 105 -16.36 -3.64 16.83
CA LEU A 105 -15.08 -3.38 17.48
C LEU A 105 -15.22 -2.39 18.65
N SER A 106 -16.12 -1.42 18.55
CA SER A 106 -16.37 -0.46 19.64
C SER A 106 -17.00 -1.09 20.88
N SER A 107 -17.92 -2.06 20.71
CA SER A 107 -18.54 -2.76 21.84
C SER A 107 -17.54 -3.68 22.55
N PHE A 108 -16.64 -4.30 21.79
CA PHE A 108 -15.58 -5.13 22.35
C PHE A 108 -14.53 -4.30 23.11
N LEU A 109 -14.09 -3.18 22.54
CA LEU A 109 -13.14 -2.25 23.20
C LEU A 109 -13.73 -1.64 24.47
N LYS A 110 -15.04 -1.36 24.49
CA LYS A 110 -15.74 -0.87 25.69
C LYS A 110 -15.75 -1.89 26.82
N LYS A 111 -15.74 -3.19 26.50
CA LYS A 111 -15.74 -4.29 27.48
C LYS A 111 -14.34 -4.59 28.05
N LEU A 112 -13.28 -4.19 27.35
CA LEU A 112 -11.89 -4.40 27.76
C LEU A 112 -11.27 -3.23 28.52
N ARG A 113 -12.02 -2.16 28.82
CA ARG A 113 -11.50 -1.09 29.70
C ARG A 113 -11.57 -1.60 31.15
N PRO A 114 -10.43 -1.96 31.79
CA PRO A 114 -10.45 -2.34 33.18
C PRO A 114 -10.81 -1.09 34.00
N GLY A 115 -11.78 -1.23 34.90
CA GLY A 115 -12.11 -0.19 35.87
C GLY A 115 -10.87 0.17 36.67
N LYS A 116 -10.48 1.45 36.64
CA LYS A 116 -9.52 1.96 37.61
C LYS A 116 -10.18 1.81 38.98
N SER A 117 -9.68 0.88 39.78
CA SER A 117 -9.89 0.85 41.22
C SER A 117 -9.38 2.18 41.78
N THR A 118 -10.30 3.09 42.11
CA THR A 118 -10.04 4.23 42.98
C THR A 118 -10.23 3.74 44.40
N ASN A 119 -9.14 3.26 44.99
CA ASN A 119 -9.00 3.16 46.44
C ASN A 119 -8.65 4.56 46.97
N GLY A 120 -9.39 5.07 47.94
CA GLY A 120 -9.06 6.33 48.62
C GLY A 120 -10.24 7.05 49.25
N ALA A 121 -10.64 6.59 50.44
CA ALA A 121 -11.01 7.36 51.65
C ALA A 121 -11.75 6.44 52.62
#